data_AF-X1RYM1-F1
#
_entry.id   AF-X1RYM1-F1
#
_cell.length_a   1.000
_cell.length_b   1.000
_cell.length_c   1.000
_cell.angle_alpha   90.00
_cell.angle_beta   90.00
_cell.angle_gamma   90.00
#
_symmetry.space_group_name_H-M   'P 1'
#
loop_
_entity.id
_entity.type
_entity.pdbx_description
1 polymer ?
#
loop_
_entity_poly.entity_id
_entity_poly.type
_entity_poly.pdbx_seq_one_letter_code
_entity_poly.pdbx_strand_id
1 'polypeptide(L)'
;MAERAAVKLSIPELDAMITSIEARGGDAEELKKLRAQVADSKWLAKHAKPLGEEEYLAERRAQSQVEHGTDLECMICHGRFDHLLSGACEVCWREWMLSTKPKG
;
A
#
# COMPACT_ATOMS: atom_id res chain seq x y z
N MET A 1 -25.82 14.63 13.06
CA MET A 1 -24.65 13.74 13.14
C MET A 1 -23.49 14.52 12.53
N ALA A 2 -22.44 14.84 13.29
CA ALA A 2 -21.34 15.65 12.78
C ALA A 2 -20.54 14.79 11.78
N GLU A 3 -20.57 15.16 10.50
CA GLU A 3 -19.67 14.61 9.48
C GLU A 3 -18.22 14.84 9.94
N ARG A 4 -17.53 13.76 10.32
CA ARG A 4 -16.10 13.81 10.61
C ARG A 4 -15.37 13.99 9.27
N ALA A 5 -15.01 15.22 8.96
CA ALA A 5 -14.11 15.51 7.84
C ALA A 5 -12.77 14.80 8.11
N ALA A 6 -12.51 13.72 7.37
CA ALA A 6 -11.26 12.99 7.47
C ALA A 6 -10.20 13.71 6.63
N VAL A 7 -9.32 14.47 7.30
CA VAL A 7 -8.17 15.13 6.66
C VAL A 7 -7.01 14.14 6.61
N LYS A 8 -6.47 13.88 5.43
CA LYS A 8 -5.23 13.12 5.27
C LYS A 8 -4.06 14.04 5.62
N LEU A 9 -3.33 13.70 6.68
CA LEU A 9 -2.16 14.44 7.14
C LEU A 9 -0.95 13.53 7.12
N SER A 10 0.16 14.05 6.62
CA SER A 10 1.47 13.40 6.77
C SER A 10 2.02 13.61 8.19
N ILE A 11 2.96 12.76 8.61
CA ILE A 11 3.62 12.87 9.93
C ILE A 11 4.28 14.25 10.12
N PRO A 12 4.99 14.84 9.13
CA PRO A 12 5.54 16.19 9.25
C PRO A 12 4.47 17.28 9.43
N GLU A 13 3.31 17.14 8.79
CA GLU A 13 2.20 18.09 8.96
C GLU A 13 1.59 18.00 10.36
N LEU A 14 1.47 16.77 10.90
CA LEU A 14 1.04 16.54 12.28
C LEU A 14 2.00 17.21 13.29
N ASP A 15 3.31 17.12 13.04
CA ASP A 15 4.34 17.76 13.87
C ASP A 15 4.29 19.29 13.83
N ALA A 16 4.06 19.86 12.64
CA ALA A 16 3.88 21.29 12.47
C ALA A 16 2.65 21.79 13.24
N MET A 17 1.55 21.03 13.26
CA MET A 17 0.36 21.39 14.03
C MET A 17 0.58 21.32 15.54
N ILE A 18 1.24 20.27 16.04
CA ILE A 18 1.60 20.17 17.46
C ILE A 18 2.40 21.40 17.88
N THR A 19 3.45 21.71 17.11
CA THR A 19 4.32 22.87 17.38
C THR A 19 3.54 24.18 17.35
N SER A 20 2.64 24.36 16.39
CA SER A 20 1.82 25.58 16.28
C SER A 20 0.81 25.73 17.42
N ILE A 21 0.28 24.65 17.97
CA ILE A 21 -0.69 24.69 19.07
C ILE A 21 0.03 25.05 20.38
N GLU A 22 1.18 24.42 20.63
CA GLU A 22 2.00 24.69 21.81
C GLU A 22 2.58 26.11 21.80
N ALA A 23 3.01 26.60 20.63
CA ALA A 23 3.49 27.98 20.47
C ALA A 23 2.40 29.04 20.77
N ARG A 24 1.11 28.66 20.68
CA ARG A 24 -0.03 29.52 21.03
C ARG A 24 -0.49 29.31 22.48
N GLY A 25 0.22 28.49 23.26
CA GLY A 25 -0.12 28.15 24.64
C GLY A 25 -1.25 27.13 24.78
N GLY A 26 -1.62 26.43 23.70
CA GLY A 26 -2.61 25.35 23.73
C GLY A 26 -2.00 24.00 24.08
N ASP A 27 -2.83 23.09 24.59
CA ASP A 27 -2.41 21.71 24.88
C ASP A 27 -2.57 20.82 23.63
N ALA A 28 -1.51 20.08 23.31
CA ALA A 28 -1.43 19.19 22.16
C ALA A 28 -1.19 17.72 22.56
N GLU A 29 -1.43 17.34 23.82
CA GLU A 29 -1.21 15.97 24.32
C GLU A 29 -1.87 14.89 23.44
N GLU A 30 -3.12 15.10 23.04
CA GLU A 30 -3.85 14.11 22.22
C GLU A 30 -3.23 13.94 20.83
N LEU A 31 -2.71 15.01 20.23
CA LEU A 31 -2.01 14.95 18.95
C LEU A 31 -0.65 14.25 19.08
N LYS A 32 0.05 14.44 20.22
CA LYS A 32 1.31 13.72 20.52
C LYS A 32 1.06 12.22 20.71
N LYS A 33 -0.01 11.84 21.40
CA LYS A 33 -0.42 10.42 21.54
C LYS A 33 -0.79 9.81 20.19
N LEU A 34 -1.48 10.56 19.33
CA LEU A 34 -1.80 10.12 17.97
C LEU A 34 -0.52 9.93 17.14
N ARG A 35 0.42 10.88 17.20
CA ARG A 35 1.73 10.75 16.54
C ARG A 35 2.47 9.49 17.00
N ALA A 36 2.50 9.22 18.31
CA ALA A 36 3.15 8.03 18.86
C ALA A 36 2.46 6.73 18.39
N GLN A 37 1.13 6.73 18.27
CA GLN A 37 0.40 5.60 17.71
C GLN A 37 0.68 5.40 16.22
N VAL A 38 0.69 6.47 15.41
CA VAL A 38 1.01 6.39 13.98
C VAL A 38 2.45 5.95 13.74
N ALA A 39 3.38 6.33 14.61
CA ALA A 39 4.77 5.86 14.55
C ALA A 39 4.92 4.36 14.90
N ASP A 40 3.92 3.76 15.56
CA ASP A 40 3.91 2.33 15.84
C ASP A 40 3.48 1.54 14.59
N SER A 41 4.39 0.71 14.07
CA SER A 41 4.16 -0.08 12.86
C SER A 41 2.97 -1.04 12.97
N LYS A 42 2.56 -1.46 14.18
CA LYS A 42 1.40 -2.34 14.37
C LYS A 42 0.09 -1.56 14.25
N TRP A 43 0.05 -0.31 14.71
CA TRP A 43 -1.09 0.57 14.49
C TRP A 43 -1.27 0.88 12.99
N LEU A 44 -0.18 1.19 12.28
CA LEU A 44 -0.21 1.36 10.83
C LEU A 44 -0.69 0.10 10.12
N ALA A 45 -0.22 -1.09 10.51
CA ALA A 45 -0.68 -2.34 9.92
C ALA A 45 -2.18 -2.61 10.19
N LYS A 46 -2.68 -2.24 11.38
CA LYS A 46 -4.10 -2.41 11.76
C LYS A 46 -5.04 -1.42 11.05
N HIS A 47 -4.53 -0.25 10.69
CA HIS A 47 -5.29 0.83 10.05
C HIS A 47 -4.93 1.05 8.58
N ALA A 48 -4.01 0.26 8.03
CA ALA A 48 -3.73 0.20 6.61
C ALA A 48 -5.04 -0.19 5.91
N LYS A 49 -5.49 0.66 4.99
CA LYS A 49 -6.60 0.28 4.13
C LYS A 49 -6.19 -0.96 3.33
N PRO A 50 -7.07 -1.96 3.18
CA PRO A 50 -6.83 -3.02 2.22
C PRO A 50 -6.63 -2.37 0.85
N LEU A 51 -5.50 -2.66 0.23
CA LEU A 51 -5.14 -2.12 -1.08
C LEU A 51 -6.25 -2.41 -2.09
N GLY A 52 -6.49 -1.48 -3.02
CA GLY A 52 -7.26 -1.79 -4.22
C GLY A 52 -6.63 -2.96 -4.98
N GLU A 53 -7.40 -3.64 -5.84
CA GLU A 53 -6.83 -4.71 -6.68
C GLU A 53 -5.71 -4.19 -7.59
N GLU A 54 -5.88 -3.00 -8.18
CA GLU A 54 -4.86 -2.40 -9.04
C GLU A 54 -3.61 -1.94 -8.26
N GLU A 55 -3.78 -1.36 -7.07
CA GLU A 55 -2.65 -0.98 -6.20
C GLU A 55 -1.87 -2.22 -5.76
N TYR A 56 -2.57 -3.29 -5.33
CA TYR A 56 -1.94 -4.56 -4.97
C TYR A 56 -1.16 -5.16 -6.13
N LEU A 57 -1.72 -5.15 -7.34
CA LEU A 57 -1.05 -5.65 -8.54
C LEU A 57 0.16 -4.79 -8.89
N ALA A 58 0.07 -3.46 -8.80
CA ALA A 58 1.21 -2.58 -9.09
C ALA A 58 2.38 -2.85 -8.13
N GLU A 59 2.11 -3.00 -6.84
CA GLU A 59 3.15 -3.33 -5.84
C GLU A 59 3.77 -4.71 -6.09
N ARG A 60 2.95 -5.73 -6.37
CA ARG A 60 3.46 -7.07 -6.68
C ARG A 60 4.26 -7.09 -7.97
N ARG A 61 3.86 -6.32 -8.98
CA ARG A 61 4.57 -6.22 -10.26
C ARG A 61 5.95 -5.60 -10.07
N ALA A 62 6.08 -4.57 -9.24
CA ALA A 62 7.36 -3.96 -8.89
C ALA A 62 8.32 -4.91 -8.16
N GLN A 63 7.79 -5.92 -7.48
CA GLN A 63 8.57 -6.95 -6.78
C GLN A 63 8.81 -8.22 -7.62
N SER A 64 8.14 -8.34 -8.77
CA SER A 64 8.22 -9.53 -9.62
C SER A 64 9.37 -9.41 -10.61
N GLN A 65 10.02 -10.53 -10.89
CA GLN A 65 11.01 -10.60 -11.95
C GLN A 65 10.31 -10.51 -13.31
N VAL A 66 10.71 -9.54 -14.13
CA VAL A 66 10.27 -9.43 -15.52
C VAL A 66 11.31 -10.12 -16.40
N GLU A 67 10.87 -11.14 -17.12
CA GLU A 67 11.68 -11.88 -18.08
C GLU A 67 11.34 -11.38 -19.48
N HIS A 68 12.38 -11.10 -20.28
CA HIS A 68 12.25 -10.69 -21.67
C HIS A 68 12.96 -11.70 -22.56
N GLY A 69 12.29 -12.15 -23.62
CA GLY A 69 12.85 -13.12 -24.54
C GLY A 69 11.89 -13.45 -25.66
N THR A 70 12.41 -13.97 -26.76
CA THR A 70 11.58 -14.50 -27.84
C THR A 70 11.07 -15.89 -27.46
N ASP A 71 9.75 -16.10 -27.56
CA ASP A 71 9.10 -17.41 -27.40
C ASP A 71 9.14 -18.00 -25.97
N LEU A 72 9.04 -17.16 -24.94
CA LEU A 72 8.97 -17.62 -23.55
C LEU A 72 7.62 -18.31 -23.28
N GLU A 73 7.65 -19.53 -22.74
CA GLU A 73 6.45 -20.29 -22.41
C GLU A 73 5.95 -19.98 -20.99
N CYS A 74 4.69 -19.56 -20.88
CA CYS A 74 4.04 -19.39 -19.58
C CYS A 74 3.84 -20.76 -18.90
N MET A 75 4.31 -20.89 -17.65
CA MET A 75 4.22 -22.15 -16.89
C MET A 75 2.80 -22.57 -16.50
N ILE A 76 1.79 -21.70 -16.68
CA ILE A 76 0.40 -21.94 -16.28
C ILE A 76 -0.46 -22.31 -17.49
N CYS A 77 -0.46 -21.49 -18.54
CA CYS A 77 -1.29 -21.73 -19.73
C CYS A 77 -0.53 -22.34 -20.90
N HIS A 78 0.80 -22.50 -20.80
CA HIS A 78 1.69 -22.99 -21.85
C HIS A 78 1.65 -22.19 -23.16
N GLY A 79 1.10 -20.97 -23.12
CA GLY A 79 1.17 -20.02 -24.22
C GLY A 79 2.57 -19.40 -24.32
N ARG A 80 2.95 -18.97 -25.53
CA ARG A 80 4.24 -18.31 -25.81
C ARG A 80 4.07 -16.79 -25.83
N PHE A 81 4.97 -16.08 -25.17
CA PHE A 81 4.92 -14.63 -24.98
C PHE A 81 6.32 -14.02 -25.10
N ASP A 82 6.39 -12.72 -25.41
CA ASP A 82 7.65 -11.97 -25.52
C ASP A 82 8.21 -11.55 -24.14
N HIS A 83 7.36 -11.61 -23.12
CA HIS A 83 7.72 -11.33 -21.75
C HIS A 83 6.87 -12.15 -20.78
N LEU A 84 7.47 -12.48 -19.64
CA LEU A 84 6.81 -13.15 -18.52
C LEU A 84 7.06 -12.38 -17.22
N LEU A 85 6.12 -12.51 -16.29
CA LEU A 85 6.23 -12.05 -14.91
C LEU A 85 6.38 -13.29 -14.03
N SER A 86 7.59 -13.52 -13.52
CA SER A 86 7.92 -14.71 -12.72
C SER A 86 7.46 -16.02 -13.37
N GLY A 87 7.78 -16.21 -14.66
CA GLY A 87 7.40 -17.37 -15.47
C GLY A 87 5.92 -17.48 -15.85
N ALA A 88 5.08 -16.48 -15.55
CA ALA A 88 3.68 -16.44 -15.95
C ALA A 88 3.40 -15.28 -16.92
N CYS A 89 2.47 -15.46 -17.87
CA CYS A 89 2.01 -14.35 -18.69
C CYS A 89 1.22 -13.35 -17.84
N GLU A 90 1.02 -12.13 -18.35
CA GLU A 90 0.37 -11.05 -17.58
C GLU A 90 -1.01 -11.42 -17.03
N VAL A 91 -1.80 -12.18 -17.80
CA VAL A 91 -3.14 -12.64 -17.39
C VAL A 91 -3.03 -13.65 -16.24
N CYS A 92 -2.29 -14.73 -16.43
CA CYS A 92 -2.16 -15.78 -15.42
C CYS A 92 -1.45 -15.26 -14.16
N TRP A 93 -0.47 -14.37 -14.31
CA TRP A 93 0.18 -13.70 -13.19
C TRP A 93 -0.81 -12.84 -12.39
N ARG A 94 -1.66 -12.06 -13.07
CA ARG A 94 -2.69 -11.23 -12.42
C ARG A 94 -3.68 -12.08 -11.63
N GLU A 95 -4.20 -13.13 -12.24
CA GLU A 95 -5.15 -14.05 -11.57
C GLU A 95 -4.51 -14.73 -10.36
N TRP A 96 -3.27 -15.20 -10.50
CA TRP A 96 -2.52 -15.77 -9.40
C TRP A 96 -2.29 -14.76 -8.28
N MET A 97 -1.80 -13.56 -8.57
CA MET A 97 -1.59 -12.53 -7.55
C MET A 97 -2.89 -12.17 -6.83
N LEU A 98 -3.99 -11.94 -7.56
CA LEU A 98 -5.28 -11.64 -6.94
C LEU A 98 -5.80 -12.78 -6.06
N SER A 99 -5.52 -14.04 -6.40
CA SER A 99 -5.89 -15.18 -5.54
C SER A 99 -5.15 -15.17 -4.18
N THR A 100 -3.94 -14.61 -4.13
CA THR A 100 -3.13 -14.50 -2.90
C THR A 100 -3.40 -13.21 -2.12
N LYS A 101 -4.21 -12.30 -2.66
CA LYS A 101 -4.52 -11.02 -2.00
C LYS A 101 -5.24 -11.27 -0.67
N PRO A 102 -4.75 -10.73 0.45
CA PRO A 102 -5.46 -10.82 1.72
C PRO A 102 -6.83 -10.16 1.61
N LYS A 103 -7.89 -10.90 1.95
CA LYS A 103 -9.24 -10.33 2.09
C LYS A 103 -9.31 -9.69 3.48
N GLY A 104 -9.13 -8.37 3.52
CA GLY A 104 -9.29 -7.55 4.73
C GLY A 104 -10.75 -7.41 5.14
#